data_AF-A0A7W0R7U8-F1
#
_entry.id   AF-A0A7W0R7U8-F1
#
_cell.length_a   1.000
_cell.length_b   1.000
_cell.length_c   1.000
_cell.angle_alpha   90.00
_cell.angle_beta   90.00
_cell.angle_gamma   90.00
#
_symmetry.space_group_name_H-M   'P 1'
#
loop_
_entity.id
_entity.type
_entity.pdbx_description
1 polymer ?
#
loop_
_entity_poly.entity_id
_entity_poly.type
_entity_poly.pdbx_seq_one_letter_code
_entity_poly.pdbx_strand_id
1 'polypeptide(L)'
;MHQVLATLGYGDAIGHEVLGIQRVLRSAGYSSDIFVETADPRLEPLTLDYRELVGAVEPGDILIHHFSIGSRASRTAYALPGRMVLVYHNITPPEYFIG
;
A
#
# COMPACT_ATOMS: atom_id res chain seq x y z
N MET A 1 3.30 11.34 1.26
CA MET A 1 3.75 10.14 0.50
C MET A 1 3.26 8.90 1.24
N HIS A 2 2.18 8.30 0.76
CA HIS A 2 1.49 7.25 1.51
C HIS A 2 1.62 5.90 0.81
N GLN A 3 1.43 4.83 1.59
CA GLN A 3 1.51 3.47 1.12
C GLN A 3 0.13 2.83 1.18
N VAL A 4 -0.19 1.98 0.20
CA VAL A 4 -1.46 1.25 0.15
C VAL A 4 -1.24 -0.19 -0.24
N LEU A 5 -1.95 -1.10 0.43
CA LEU A 5 -1.93 -2.54 0.16
C LEU A 5 -3.22 -3.22 0.60
N ALA A 6 -3.45 -4.44 0.11
CA ALA A 6 -4.63 -5.23 0.49
C ALA A 6 -4.58 -5.65 1.97
N THR A 7 -3.53 -6.38 2.34
CA THR A 7 -3.35 -6.92 3.68
C THR A 7 -1.93 -6.70 4.16
N LEU A 8 -1.77 -6.19 5.38
CA LEU A 8 -0.46 -6.10 6.05
C LEU A 8 -0.30 -7.25 7.06
N GLY A 9 0.52 -8.24 6.72
CA GLY A 9 0.80 -9.40 7.57
C GLY A 9 2.01 -9.19 8.49
N TYR A 10 1.94 -9.72 9.72
CA TYR A 10 3.08 -9.70 10.63
C TYR A 10 4.18 -10.68 10.18
N GLY A 11 5.37 -10.16 9.94
CA GLY A 11 6.56 -10.95 9.60
C GLY A 11 6.62 -11.44 8.15
N ASP A 12 5.69 -11.01 7.29
CA ASP A 12 5.75 -11.30 5.85
C ASP A 12 6.73 -10.35 5.11
N ALA A 13 7.05 -10.70 3.86
CA ALA A 13 8.01 -9.95 3.07
C ALA A 13 7.52 -8.53 2.72
N ILE A 14 6.23 -8.40 2.37
CA ILE A 14 5.62 -7.12 1.99
C ILE A 14 5.60 -6.17 3.19
N GLY A 15 5.22 -6.65 4.36
CA GLY A 15 5.14 -5.88 5.59
C GLY A 15 6.50 -5.38 6.05
N HIS A 16 7.55 -6.19 5.95
CA HIS A 16 8.91 -5.72 6.21
C HIS A 16 9.32 -4.58 5.26
N GLU A 17 8.99 -4.69 3.97
CA GLU A 17 9.26 -3.64 2.99
C GLU A 17 8.47 -2.36 3.32
N VAL A 18 7.15 -2.46 3.51
CA VAL A 18 6.25 -1.33 3.81
C VAL A 18 6.69 -0.57 5.06
N LEU A 19 6.98 -1.29 6.15
CA LEU A 19 7.44 -0.69 7.40
C LEU A 19 8.85 -0.07 7.25
N GLY A 20 9.71 -0.69 6.45
CA GLY A 20 11.04 -0.15 6.11
C GLY A 20 10.96 1.16 5.34
N ILE A 21 10.16 1.19 4.27
CA ILE A 21 9.92 2.38 3.45
C ILE A 21 9.31 3.49 4.29
N GLN A 22 8.30 3.19 5.11
CA GLN A 22 7.68 4.20 5.99
C GLN A 22 8.72 4.85 6.90
N ARG A 23 9.58 4.03 7.52
CA ARG A 23 10.64 4.52 8.42
C ARG A 23 11.60 5.46 7.68
N VAL A 24 12.05 5.08 6.49
CA VAL A 24 12.95 5.91 5.67
C VAL A 24 12.28 7.22 5.26
N LEU A 25 11.04 7.16 4.74
CA LEU A 25 10.29 8.35 4.32
C LEU A 25 10.08 9.31 5.48
N ARG A 26 9.65 8.81 6.64
CA ARG A 26 9.48 9.63 7.85
C ARG A 26 10.80 10.23 8.33
N SER A 27 11.90 9.48 8.28
CA SER A 27 13.22 10.00 8.64
C SER A 27 13.73 11.09 7.69
N ALA A 28 13.26 11.09 6.44
CA ALA A 28 13.55 12.12 5.44
C ALA A 28 12.60 13.32 5.51
N GLY A 29 11.68 13.36 6.49
CA GLY A 29 10.75 14.48 6.72
C GLY A 29 9.43 14.41 5.95
N TYR A 30 9.12 13.28 5.30
CA TYR A 30 7.84 13.10 4.62
C TYR A 30 6.77 12.55 5.58
N SER A 31 5.53 13.01 5.41
CA SER A 31 4.37 12.28 5.93
C SER A 31 4.20 10.97 5.18
N SER A 32 4.00 9.87 5.92
CA SER A 32 3.81 8.55 5.35
C SER A 32 2.94 7.67 6.24
N ASP A 33 1.73 7.42 5.74
CA ASP A 33 0.74 6.53 6.37
C ASP A 33 0.58 5.27 5.53
N ILE A 34 0.14 4.20 6.19
CA ILE A 34 -0.07 2.89 5.58
C ILE A 34 -1.57 2.61 5.59
N PHE A 35 -2.17 2.56 4.41
CA PHE A 35 -3.59 2.30 4.22
C PHE A 35 -3.83 0.85 3.81
N VAL A 36 -4.70 0.15 4.54
CA VAL A 36 -4.95 -1.29 4.36
C VAL A 36 -6.43 -1.63 4.28
N GLU A 37 -6.77 -2.72 3.61
CA GLU A 37 -8.10 -3.33 3.76
C GLU A 37 -8.17 -4.18 5.03
N THR A 38 -7.09 -4.91 5.34
CA THR A 38 -6.94 -5.65 6.60
C THR A 38 -5.50 -5.61 7.10
N ALA A 39 -5.30 -5.76 8.41
CA ALA A 39 -3.98 -5.90 9.02
C ALA A 39 -3.98 -7.03 10.05
N ASP A 40 -2.82 -7.63 10.29
CA ASP A 40 -2.61 -8.42 11.51
C ASP A 40 -2.86 -7.52 12.74
N PRO A 41 -3.53 -7.99 13.80
CA PRO A 41 -3.83 -7.20 15.00
C PRO A 41 -2.62 -6.52 15.64
N ARG A 42 -1.42 -7.11 15.49
CA ARG A 42 -0.16 -6.52 16.01
C ARG A 42 0.26 -5.27 15.25
N LEU A 43 -0.21 -5.12 14.01
CA LEU A 43 0.15 -4.04 13.10
C LEU A 43 -0.98 -3.03 12.90
N GLU A 44 -2.21 -3.33 13.31
CA GLU A 44 -3.35 -2.41 13.26
C GLU A 44 -3.03 -0.99 13.76
N PRO A 45 -2.31 -0.78 14.91
CA PRO A 45 -1.99 0.56 15.39
C PRO A 45 -1.06 1.38 14.47
N LEU A 46 -0.44 0.74 13.47
CA LEU A 46 0.46 1.37 12.51
C LEU A 46 -0.23 1.71 11.18
N THR A 47 -1.50 1.34 11.04
CA THR A 47 -2.25 1.41 9.79
C THR A 47 -3.51 2.26 9.91
N LEU A 48 -3.98 2.73 8.77
CA LEU A 48 -5.27 3.39 8.58
C LEU A 48 -6.14 2.54 7.65
N ASP A 49 -7.46 2.69 7.76
CA ASP A 49 -8.37 1.96 6.88
C ASP A 49 -8.32 2.56 5.47
N TYR A 50 -8.31 1.72 4.43
CA TYR A 50 -8.23 2.16 3.04
C TYR A 50 -9.33 3.16 2.65
N ARG A 51 -10.49 3.17 3.33
CA ARG A 51 -11.57 4.13 3.09
C ARG A 51 -11.16 5.57 3.39
N GLU A 52 -10.18 5.75 4.28
CA GLU A 52 -9.65 7.05 4.66
C GLU A 52 -8.78 7.69 3.56
N LEU A 53 -8.32 6.90 2.57
CA LEU A 53 -7.57 7.40 1.42
C LEU A 53 -8.26 8.57 0.70
N VAL A 54 -9.60 8.53 0.59
CA VAL A 54 -10.37 9.54 -0.16
C VAL A 54 -10.26 10.93 0.46
N GLY A 55 -10.07 11.02 1.79
CA GLY A 55 -9.88 12.28 2.50
C GLY A 55 -8.42 12.62 2.77
N ALA A 56 -7.52 11.64 2.70
CA ALA A 56 -6.11 11.80 3.07
C ALA A 56 -5.17 12.10 1.89
N VAL A 57 -5.57 11.79 0.65
CA VAL A 57 -4.70 11.91 -0.53
C VAL A 57 -5.05 13.15 -1.34
N GLU A 58 -4.07 14.03 -1.53
CA GLU A 58 -4.18 15.21 -2.38
C GLU A 58 -3.48 15.01 -3.75
N PRO A 59 -3.80 15.82 -4.78
CA PRO A 59 -3.15 15.70 -6.11
C PRO A 59 -1.61 15.84 -6.10
N GLY A 60 -1.04 16.47 -5.08
CA GLY A 60 0.41 16.60 -4.88
C GLY A 60 1.08 15.37 -4.28
N ASP A 61 0.30 14.43 -3.75
CA ASP A 61 0.82 13.24 -3.09
C ASP A 61 1.30 12.16 -4.06
N ILE A 62 2.19 11.33 -3.53
CA ILE A 62 2.60 10.07 -4.13
C ILE A 62 2.02 8.92 -3.31
N LEU A 63 1.34 8.02 -3.99
CA LEU A 63 0.88 6.73 -3.47
C LEU A 63 1.82 5.62 -3.94
N ILE A 64 2.38 4.87 -2.99
CA ILE A 64 3.13 3.64 -3.25
C ILE A 64 2.16 2.47 -3.05
N HIS A 65 1.75 1.83 -4.14
CA HIS A 65 0.83 0.71 -4.11
C HIS A 65 1.61 -0.61 -4.17
N HIS A 66 1.59 -1.37 -3.07
CA HIS A 66 2.17 -2.72 -3.00
C HIS A 66 1.14 -3.72 -3.50
N PHE A 67 1.20 -4.03 -4.80
CA PHE A 67 0.23 -4.87 -5.47
C PHE A 67 0.68 -6.34 -5.46
N SER A 68 0.02 -7.11 -4.59
CA SER A 68 0.16 -8.58 -4.50
C SER A 68 -1.11 -9.31 -4.95
N ILE A 69 -2.27 -8.68 -4.74
CA ILE A 69 -3.58 -9.20 -5.12
C ILE A 69 -4.55 -8.05 -5.39
N GLY A 70 -5.52 -8.27 -6.27
CA GLY A 70 -6.63 -7.33 -6.48
C GLY A 70 -7.44 -7.14 -5.20
N SER A 71 -7.65 -5.88 -4.79
CA SER A 71 -8.38 -5.54 -3.55
C SER A 71 -9.26 -4.30 -3.70
N ARG A 72 -10.08 -4.00 -2.68
CA ARG A 72 -10.83 -2.72 -2.64
C ARG A 72 -9.88 -1.55 -2.42
N ALA A 73 -8.86 -1.72 -1.57
CA ALA A 73 -7.81 -0.73 -1.38
C ALA A 73 -7.12 -0.36 -2.71
N SER A 74 -6.76 -1.35 -3.52
CA SER A 74 -6.17 -1.13 -4.85
C SER A 74 -7.10 -0.31 -5.75
N ARG A 75 -8.38 -0.70 -5.85
CA ARG A 75 -9.37 0.00 -6.69
C ARG A 75 -9.58 1.45 -6.24
N THR A 76 -9.67 1.68 -4.93
CA THR A 76 -9.78 3.03 -4.38
C THR A 76 -8.54 3.86 -4.72
N ALA A 77 -7.34 3.33 -4.51
CA ALA A 77 -6.10 4.05 -4.81
C ALA A 77 -5.99 4.45 -6.28
N TYR A 78 -6.36 3.57 -7.22
CA TYR A 78 -6.33 3.87 -8.66
C TYR A 78 -7.30 4.97 -9.09
N ALA A 79 -8.35 5.23 -8.32
CA ALA A 79 -9.34 6.25 -8.62
C ALA A 79 -8.96 7.65 -8.08
N LEU A 80 -7.87 7.77 -7.31
CA LEU A 80 -7.47 9.02 -6.66
C LEU A 80 -6.57 9.87 -7.57
N PRO A 81 -6.59 11.21 -7.40
CA PRO A 81 -5.87 12.14 -8.27
C PRO A 81 -4.34 12.21 -8.02
N GLY A 82 -3.81 11.43 -7.07
CA GLY A 82 -2.39 11.40 -6.73
C GLY A 82 -1.53 10.65 -7.75
N ARG A 83 -0.22 10.90 -7.75
CA ARG A 83 0.72 10.13 -8.57
C ARG A 83 0.92 8.74 -7.95
N MET A 84 0.94 7.69 -8.76
CA MET A 84 1.09 6.33 -8.27
C MET A 84 2.41 5.70 -8.69
N VAL A 85 3.10 5.13 -7.72
CA VAL A 85 4.19 4.15 -7.90
C VAL A 85 3.61 2.77 -7.63
N LEU A 86 3.81 1.84 -8.54
CA LEU A 86 3.29 0.48 -8.43
C LEU A 86 4.44 -0.50 -8.17
N VAL A 87 4.37 -1.22 -7.05
CA VAL A 87 5.34 -2.25 -6.66
C VAL A 87 4.65 -3.61 -6.77
N TYR A 88 5.08 -4.43 -7.72
CA TYR A 88 4.52 -5.76 -7.96
C TYR A 88 5.19 -6.80 -7.06
N HIS A 89 4.38 -7.55 -6.32
CA HIS A 89 4.84 -8.62 -5.44
C HIS A 89 4.48 -9.99 -6.02
N ASN A 90 5.44 -10.64 -6.67
CA ASN A 90 5.37 -12.03 -7.14
C ASN A 90 4.11 -12.38 -7.95
N ILE A 91 3.69 -11.50 -8.86
CA ILE A 91 2.55 -11.77 -9.73
C ILE A 91 3.04 -12.57 -10.93
N THR A 92 2.60 -13.83 -11.02
CA THR A 92 2.84 -14.68 -12.18
C THR A 92 2.09 -14.12 -13.39
N PRO A 93 2.78 -13.82 -14.50
CA PRO A 93 2.12 -13.32 -15.70
C PRO A 93 1.06 -14.29 -16.27
N PRO A 94 -0.04 -13.78 -16.88
CA PRO A 94 -1.14 -14.60 -17.35
C PRO A 94 -0.75 -15.62 -18.43
N GLU A 95 0.29 -15.35 -19.22
CA GLU A 95 0.82 -16.27 -20.24
C GLU A 95 1.27 -17.62 -19.68
N TYR A 96 1.58 -17.71 -18.38
CA TYR A 96 1.90 -18.97 -17.70
C TYR A 96 0.67 -19.80 -17.31
N PHE A 97 -0.56 -19.25 -17.47
CA PHE A 97 -1.81 -19.92 -17.13
C PHE A 97 -2.66 -20.30 -18.36
N ILE A 98 -2.17 -20.02 -19.57
CA ILE A 98 -2.82 -20.42 -20.81
C ILE A 98 -2.25 -21.79 -21.22
N GLY A 99 -3.04 -22.85 -20.99
CA GLY A 99 -2.78 -24.22 -21.44
C GLY A 99 -3.77 -24.66 -22.49
#